data_AF-A0A659UN63-F1
#
_entry.id   AF-A0A659UN63-F1
#
_cell.length_a   1.000
_cell.length_b   1.000
_cell.length_c   1.000
_cell.angle_alpha   90.00
_cell.angle_beta   90.00
_cell.angle_gamma   90.00
#
_symmetry.space_group_name_H-M   'P 1'
#
loop_
_entity.id
_entity.type
_entity.pdbx_description
1 polymer ?
#
loop_
_entity_poly.entity_id
_entity_poly.type
_entity_poly.pdbx_seq_one_letter_code
_entity_poly.pdbx_strand_id
1 'polypeptide(L)'
;RPVIIYEVSAERSDDRFTVKPARRFLYWRRELRMPTDCGLPISALKAREGLVALKIARVHYARGDLETASRFLAVAAAAPKRRSEAWRCLRYTLKLKVRRRLSFPLTQMQGAL
;
A
#
# COMPACT_ATOMS: atom_id res chain seq x y z
N ARG A 1 -27.78 5.24 -9.11
CA ARG A 1 -26.68 5.10 -8.11
C ARG A 1 -25.36 5.06 -8.85
N PRO A 2 -24.35 5.86 -8.49
CA PRO A 2 -23.03 5.78 -9.11
C PRO A 2 -22.40 4.42 -8.79
N VAL A 3 -21.83 3.76 -9.81
CA VAL A 3 -21.16 2.46 -9.71
C VAL A 3 -19.73 2.63 -10.25
N ILE A 4 -18.74 2.12 -9.51
CA ILE A 4 -17.37 2.11 -9.98
C ILE A 4 -17.08 0.73 -10.56
N ILE A 5 -16.75 0.67 -11.85
CA ILE A 5 -16.40 -0.57 -12.56
C ILE A 5 -14.87 -0.69 -12.58
N TYR A 6 -14.36 -1.87 -12.26
CA TYR A 6 -12.93 -2.17 -12.38
C TYR A 6 -12.72 -3.14 -13.52
N GLU A 7 -11.92 -2.73 -14.48
CA GLU A 7 -11.40 -3.65 -15.49
C GLU A 7 -10.27 -4.46 -14.86
N VAL A 8 -10.54 -5.75 -14.62
CA VAL A 8 -9.59 -6.65 -13.96
C VAL A 8 -8.75 -7.34 -15.04
N SER A 9 -7.50 -6.90 -15.18
CA SER A 9 -6.51 -7.64 -15.98
C SER A 9 -6.13 -8.96 -15.31
N ALA A 10 -6.00 -10.02 -16.12
CA ALA A 10 -5.47 -11.33 -15.71
C ALA A 10 -3.96 -11.31 -15.43
N GLU A 11 -3.25 -10.28 -15.89
CA GLU A 11 -1.85 -10.05 -15.61
C GLU A 11 -1.66 -9.82 -14.10
N ARG A 12 -0.59 -10.38 -13.52
CA ARG A 12 -0.40 -10.38 -12.07
C ARG A 12 -0.43 -8.94 -11.54
N SER A 13 -1.48 -8.60 -10.80
CA SER A 13 -1.71 -7.24 -10.29
C SER A 13 -0.52 -6.66 -9.52
N ASP A 14 0.34 -7.53 -8.96
CA ASP A 14 1.52 -7.16 -8.19
C ASP A 14 2.61 -6.47 -9.03
N ASP A 15 2.72 -6.76 -10.32
CA ASP A 15 3.78 -6.18 -11.18
C ASP A 15 3.46 -4.73 -11.57
N ARG A 16 2.18 -4.40 -11.66
CA ARG A 16 1.75 -3.01 -11.89
C ARG A 16 2.08 -2.08 -10.72
N PHE A 17 2.21 -2.63 -9.51
CA PHE A 17 2.53 -1.89 -8.30
C PHE A 17 4.03 -1.69 -8.05
N THR A 18 4.93 -2.18 -8.91
CA THR A 18 6.38 -1.91 -8.79
C THR A 18 6.89 -0.84 -9.71
N VAL A 19 6.23 -0.61 -10.84
CA VAL A 19 6.68 0.42 -11.79
C VAL A 19 6.24 1.80 -11.29
N LYS A 20 7.18 2.59 -10.76
CA LYS A 20 6.96 3.97 -10.26
C LYS A 20 5.75 4.05 -9.30
N PRO A 21 5.76 3.30 -8.18
CA PRO A 21 4.59 3.08 -7.33
C PRO A 21 3.99 4.37 -6.80
N ALA A 22 4.83 5.29 -6.30
CA ALA A 22 4.38 6.58 -5.78
C ALA A 22 3.69 7.42 -6.86
N ARG A 23 4.31 7.58 -8.03
CA ARG A 23 3.76 8.38 -9.13
C ARG A 23 2.44 7.80 -9.64
N ARG A 24 2.38 6.48 -9.88
CA ARG A 24 1.15 5.83 -10.34
C ARG A 24 0.03 5.90 -9.32
N PHE A 25 0.36 5.73 -8.03
CA PHE A 25 -0.62 5.88 -6.95
C PHE A 25 -1.17 7.30 -6.86
N LEU A 26 -0.32 8.33 -6.93
CA LEU A 26 -0.76 9.73 -6.89
C LEU A 26 -1.60 10.10 -8.12
N TYR A 27 -1.22 9.61 -9.29
CA TYR A 27 -2.01 9.77 -10.52
C TYR A 27 -3.40 9.15 -10.35
N TRP A 28 -3.46 7.87 -9.97
CA TRP A 28 -4.71 7.18 -9.71
C TRP A 28 -5.56 7.87 -8.63
N ARG A 29 -4.94 8.35 -7.54
CA ARG A 29 -5.62 9.09 -6.47
C ARG A 29 -6.21 10.42 -6.96
N ARG A 30 -5.58 11.09 -7.93
CA ARG A 30 -6.11 12.29 -8.57
C ARG A 30 -7.36 11.95 -9.38
N GLU A 31 -7.34 10.86 -10.14
CA GLU A 31 -8.50 10.39 -10.92
C GLU A 31 -9.68 9.99 -10.03
N LEU A 32 -9.42 9.52 -8.81
CA LEU A 32 -10.48 9.29 -7.81
C LEU A 32 -11.23 10.55 -7.36
N ARG A 33 -10.79 11.77 -7.75
CA ARG A 33 -11.55 12.99 -7.46
C ARG A 33 -12.78 13.14 -8.36
N MET A 34 -12.73 12.72 -9.63
CA MET A 34 -13.85 12.86 -10.57
C MET A 34 -15.12 12.10 -10.13
N PRO A 35 -15.03 10.90 -9.52
CA PRO A 35 -16.19 10.23 -8.93
C PRO A 35 -16.87 11.01 -7.78
N THR A 36 -16.16 11.93 -7.11
CA THR A 36 -16.76 12.83 -6.10
C THR A 36 -17.81 13.73 -6.75
N ASP A 37 -17.52 14.21 -7.96
CA ASP A 37 -18.43 15.06 -8.75
C ASP A 37 -19.70 14.28 -9.14
N CYS A 38 -19.62 12.94 -9.17
CA CYS A 38 -20.75 12.04 -9.39
C CYS A 38 -21.50 11.64 -8.10
N GLY A 39 -21.23 12.30 -6.97
CA GLY A 39 -21.94 12.10 -5.69
C GLY A 39 -21.44 10.93 -4.83
N LEU A 40 -20.25 10.39 -5.08
CA LEU A 40 -19.65 9.39 -4.19
C LEU A 40 -19.07 10.05 -2.92
N PRO A 41 -19.31 9.47 -1.73
CA PRO A 41 -18.83 10.06 -0.49
C PRO A 41 -17.30 9.98 -0.41
N ILE A 42 -16.67 11.10 -0.01
CA ILE A 42 -15.22 11.21 0.17
C ILE A 42 -14.67 10.12 1.09
N SER A 43 -15.43 9.72 2.12
CA SER A 43 -15.05 8.64 3.05
C SER A 43 -14.89 7.29 2.36
N ALA A 44 -15.74 6.96 1.37
CA ALA A 44 -15.63 5.73 0.58
C ALA A 44 -14.39 5.77 -0.33
N LEU A 45 -14.11 6.93 -0.93
CA LEU A 45 -12.89 7.13 -1.74
C LEU A 45 -11.63 7.02 -0.89
N LYS A 46 -11.65 7.53 0.35
CA LYS A 46 -10.55 7.42 1.31
C LYS A 46 -10.33 5.99 1.79
N ALA A 47 -11.39 5.22 2.03
CA ALA A 47 -11.27 3.79 2.34
C ALA A 47 -10.63 3.03 1.16
N ARG A 48 -11.02 3.35 -0.08
CA ARG A 48 -10.44 2.81 -1.31
C ARG A 48 -8.94 3.12 -1.44
N GLU A 49 -8.55 4.36 -1.15
CA GLU A 49 -7.16 4.80 -1.10
C GLU A 49 -6.34 3.91 -0.15
N GLY A 50 -6.87 3.67 1.06
CA GLY A 50 -6.23 2.81 2.06
C GLY A 50 -6.04 1.36 1.59
N LEU A 51 -7.04 0.79 0.93
CA LEU A 51 -6.98 -0.57 0.38
C LEU A 51 -5.88 -0.74 -0.67
N VAL A 52 -5.79 0.20 -1.61
CA VAL A 52 -4.76 0.16 -2.66
C VAL A 52 -3.38 0.39 -2.07
N ALA A 53 -3.23 1.35 -1.14
CA ALA A 53 -1.98 1.59 -0.43
C ALA A 53 -1.52 0.35 0.35
N LEU A 54 -2.43 -0.36 1.03
CA LEU A 54 -2.12 -1.60 1.73
C LEU A 54 -1.66 -2.69 0.75
N LYS A 55 -2.31 -2.82 -0.42
CA LYS A 55 -1.89 -3.77 -1.45
C LYS A 55 -0.48 -3.47 -1.96
N ILE A 56 -0.16 -2.21 -2.27
CA ILE A 56 1.19 -1.78 -2.69
C ILE A 56 2.21 -2.12 -1.59
N ALA A 57 1.93 -1.77 -0.34
CA ALA A 57 2.82 -2.06 0.78
C ALA A 57 3.16 -3.55 0.90
N ARG A 58 2.17 -4.43 0.69
CA ARG A 58 2.35 -5.90 0.73
C ARG A 58 3.24 -6.41 -0.39
N VAL A 59 3.08 -5.87 -1.60
CA VAL A 59 3.89 -6.23 -2.77
C VAL A 59 5.35 -5.88 -2.54
N HIS A 60 5.62 -4.65 -2.10
CA HIS A 60 6.99 -4.18 -1.82
C HIS A 60 7.62 -4.91 -0.63
N TYR A 61 6.84 -5.21 0.41
CA TYR A 61 7.30 -6.06 1.51
C TYR A 61 7.73 -7.43 1.00
N ALA A 62 6.93 -8.11 0.18
CA ALA A 62 7.26 -9.44 -0.35
C ALA A 62 8.55 -9.42 -1.17
N ARG A 63 8.80 -8.33 -1.91
CA ARG A 63 10.01 -8.12 -2.72
C ARG A 63 11.24 -7.66 -1.94
N GLY A 64 11.09 -7.31 -0.66
CA GLY A 64 12.20 -6.83 0.17
C GLY A 64 12.44 -5.33 0.13
N ASP A 65 11.68 -4.55 -0.66
CA ASP A 65 11.69 -3.09 -0.59
C ASP A 65 10.91 -2.62 0.66
N LEU A 66 11.60 -2.66 1.80
CA LEU A 66 11.02 -2.31 3.10
C LEU A 66 10.81 -0.80 3.27
N GLU A 67 11.48 0.01 2.47
CA GLU A 67 11.32 1.46 2.50
C GLU A 67 9.99 1.85 1.85
N THR A 68 9.79 1.47 0.59
CA THR A 68 8.54 1.72 -0.14
C THR A 68 7.36 1.07 0.58
N ALA A 69 7.53 -0.16 1.09
CA ALA A 69 6.51 -0.83 1.88
C ALA A 69 6.07 -0.01 3.10
N SER A 70 7.02 0.59 3.83
CA SER A 70 6.71 1.39 5.02
C SER A 70 5.98 2.69 4.69
N ARG A 71 6.38 3.39 3.62
CA ARG A 71 5.74 4.62 3.17
C ARG A 71 4.28 4.38 2.80
N PHE A 72 4.01 3.33 2.02
CA PHE A 72 2.64 2.97 1.64
C PHE A 72 1.81 2.43 2.80
N LEU A 73 2.44 1.76 3.77
CA LEU A 73 1.74 1.31 4.96
C LEU A 73 1.30 2.50 5.83
N ALA A 74 2.07 3.59 5.90
CA ALA A 74 1.66 4.81 6.59
C ALA A 74 0.43 5.45 5.92
N VAL A 75 0.40 5.52 4.58
CA VAL A 75 -0.79 5.97 3.83
C VAL A 75 -1.99 5.07 4.11
N ALA A 76 -1.79 3.75 4.06
CA ALA A 76 -2.84 2.79 4.38
C ALA A 76 -3.35 2.94 5.81
N ALA A 77 -2.47 3.24 6.78
CA ALA A 77 -2.78 3.44 8.19
C ALA A 77 -3.55 4.74 8.47
N ALA A 78 -3.37 5.78 7.66
CA ALA A 78 -4.12 7.04 7.80
C ALA A 78 -5.56 6.99 7.24
N ALA A 79 -5.88 6.03 6.36
CA ALA A 79 -7.21 5.93 5.76
C ALA A 79 -8.31 5.45 6.74
N PRO A 80 -9.60 5.81 6.57
CA PRO A 80 -10.72 5.20 7.28
C PRO A 80 -10.73 3.68 7.09
N LYS A 81 -11.00 2.90 8.15
CA LYS A 81 -10.85 1.44 8.12
C LYS A 81 -12.09 0.70 8.62
N ARG A 82 -12.32 -0.46 8.03
CA ARG A 82 -13.03 -1.55 8.71
C ARG A 82 -12.08 -2.24 9.69
N ARG A 83 -12.61 -2.82 10.77
CA ARG A 83 -11.80 -3.49 11.83
C ARG A 83 -10.78 -4.49 11.27
N SER A 84 -11.15 -5.25 10.24
CA SER A 84 -10.27 -6.22 9.58
C SER A 84 -9.07 -5.59 8.85
N GLU A 85 -9.22 -4.39 8.30
CA GLU A 85 -8.14 -3.65 7.64
C GLU A 85 -7.17 -3.03 8.64
N ALA A 86 -7.68 -2.56 9.79
CA ALA A 86 -6.86 -2.08 10.89
C ALA A 86 -5.89 -3.16 11.39
N TRP A 87 -6.40 -4.38 11.60
CA TRP A 87 -5.58 -5.53 11.96
C TRP A 87 -4.51 -5.85 10.92
N ARG A 88 -4.87 -5.81 9.62
CA ARG A 88 -3.91 -6.05 8.54
C ARG A 88 -2.78 -5.01 8.53
N CYS A 89 -3.10 -3.73 8.74
CA CYS A 89 -2.09 -2.67 8.83
C CYS A 89 -1.14 -2.92 10.01
N LEU A 90 -1.69 -3.16 11.21
CA LEU A 90 -0.90 -3.43 12.41
C LEU A 90 0.04 -4.63 12.23
N ARG A 91 -0.48 -5.73 11.70
CA ARG A 91 0.30 -6.95 11.43
C ARG A 91 1.45 -6.68 10.46
N TYR A 92 1.23 -5.90 9.40
CA TYR A 92 2.31 -5.58 8.46
C TYR A 92 3.32 -4.58 9.04
N THR A 93 2.91 -3.69 9.95
CA THR A 93 3.83 -2.83 10.70
C THR A 93 4.76 -3.67 11.57
N LEU A 94 4.22 -4.65 12.29
CA LEU A 94 5.01 -5.60 13.08
C LEU A 94 5.97 -6.39 12.20
N LYS A 95 5.49 -6.93 11.06
CA LYS A 95 6.33 -7.64 10.09
C LYS A 95 7.49 -6.80 9.56
N LEU A 96 7.28 -5.50 9.31
CA LEU A 96 8.34 -4.57 8.89
C LEU A 96 9.37 -4.36 10.00
N LYS A 97 8.92 -4.12 11.24
CA LYS A 97 9.82 -3.93 12.39
C LYS A 97 10.68 -5.17 12.63
N VAL A 98 10.09 -6.37 12.63
CA VAL A 98 10.80 -7.64 12.79
C VAL A 98 11.82 -7.83 11.67
N ARG A 99 11.41 -7.67 10.41
CA ARG A 99 12.33 -7.88 9.28
C ARG A 99 13.48 -6.87 9.25
N ARG A 100 13.23 -5.60 9.58
CA ARG A 100 14.31 -4.60 9.72
C ARG A 100 15.30 -4.98 10.82
N ARG A 101 14.81 -5.44 11.97
CA ARG A 101 15.67 -5.90 13.08
C ARG A 101 16.46 -7.16 12.75
N LEU A 102 15.94 -8.04 11.90
CA LEU A 102 16.63 -9.26 11.44
C LEU A 102 17.56 -9.02 10.24
N SER A 103 17.38 -7.93 9.48
CA SER A 103 18.32 -7.52 8.42
C SER A 103 19.49 -6.69 8.96
N PHE A 104 19.27 -5.90 10.01
CA PHE A 104 20.32 -5.15 10.73
C PHE A 104 21.49 -5.96 11.32
N PRO A 105 21.38 -7.24 11.75
CA PRO A 105 22.48 -7.99 12.35
C PRO A 105 23.47 -8.54 11.32
N LEU A 106 23.08 -8.66 10.04
CA LEU A 106 23.90 -9.31 9.01
C LEU A 106 24.94 -8.36 8.39
N THR A 107 24.66 -7.06 8.36
CA THR A 107 25.58 -6.06 7.78
C THR A 107 26.76 -5.73 8.72
N GLN A 108 26.63 -5.90 10.04
CA GLN A 108 27.75 -5.66 10.96
C GLN A 108 28.79 -6.81 10.99
N MET A 109 28.46 -8.01 10.54
CA MET A 109 29.41 -9.14 10.54
C MET A 109 30.26 -9.25 9.26
N GLN A 110 29.99 -8.44 8.23
CA GLN A 110 30.77 -8.44 6.98
C GLN A 110 31.83 -7.33 6.88
N GLY A 111 31.94 -6.46 7.90
CA GLY A 111 32.93 -5.37 7.96
C GLY A 111 34.17 -5.67 8.80
N ALA A 112 34.35 -6.92 9.24
CA ALA A 112 35.49 -7.36 10.04
C ALA A 112 36.11 -8.62 9.42
N LEU A 113 36.64 -8.48 8.21
CA LEU A 113 37.62 -9.39 7.60
C LEU A 113 38.62 -8.54 6.81
#